data_AF-A0A7S1R6S7-F1
#
_entry.id   AF-A0A7S1R6S7-F1
#
_cell.length_a   1.000
_cell.length_b   1.000
_cell.length_c   1.000
_cell.angle_alpha   90.00
_cell.angle_beta   90.00
_cell.angle_gamma   90.00
#
_symmetry.space_group_name_H-M   'P 1'
#
loop_
_entity.id
_entity.type
_entity.pdbx_description
1 polymer ?
#
loop_
_entity_poly.entity_id
_entity_poly.type
_entity_poly.pdbx_seq_one_letter_code
_entity_poly.pdbx_strand_id
1 'polypeptide(L)'
;KGNDEQPDIAQAAEVERLAGSADVFAEAAPKWNKLPRGSWAWPQVAGYQILIDRFAAPNDTQCEHLEDYCGGTLPGIRAKIDYLEALGVDGIVLSPVVEQMPHGYHGYWTKDLYKVNPEYGTEQDVRDLVVLLHERKMKAIIDVNLNHAGGPKTNASDPLSVSELHPFNHPSFYHSENCSLMHNADYEQGPLFLEKCKLYGLPDYNHENPVVWQRLMEFVRSHVDKYGFDGIRVDAARHICRSFLDHIPETGPPIPAFFEVVNGDMKYVSSYAEGDYNAVYNYPLYFTLRDIFVPGKKQKPMSMLADWMQKEAEFSGNRLLLNFLDNNDLPRFIYKLEDDALLYHNALLCILAMEGLPMLLYGSEQDQRGVFNWSDPLKVDNWRPPLWHAGYNTSTPTFQLIRKVLWLRRRMNGMHHLKQRVLFSDHKVVVFARGPIVFAVTNVGRENPLPSQRVLWDNATSDSPVAMWLCNLLSIEPRKDCGIIAPGNLSRLHILGDPKMYVPTAFIKEFEAHDRRLYKRRQREEARMTEDPSVLPFTRWQEMPQPPALQIQALPRIQRAWLPGEVILNDDPHAIWHPFPKLPPHLDRWGPPVGQPVPHVVSASLDDACFYLGA
;
A
#
# COMPACT_ATOMS: atom_id res chain seq x y z
N LYS A 1 -45.60 -3.97 37.87
CA LYS A 1 -46.01 -2.99 36.83
C LYS A 1 -45.28 -1.70 37.14
N GLY A 2 -44.01 -1.61 36.75
CA GLY A 2 -43.19 -0.40 36.87
C GLY A 2 -42.91 0.10 35.46
N ASN A 3 -43.14 1.38 35.24
CA ASN A 3 -42.99 2.04 33.94
C ASN A 3 -41.52 1.99 33.48
N ASP A 4 -41.29 1.30 32.36
CA ASP A 4 -40.14 1.56 31.50
C ASP A 4 -40.41 2.89 30.77
N GLU A 5 -39.84 3.99 31.27
CA GLU A 5 -39.74 5.22 30.49
C GLU A 5 -38.70 5.01 29.38
N GLN A 6 -39.18 4.68 28.18
CA GLN A 6 -38.43 4.87 26.95
C GLN A 6 -38.01 6.35 26.86
N PRO A 7 -36.71 6.68 26.69
CA PRO A 7 -36.30 8.05 26.46
C PRO A 7 -36.85 8.55 25.12
N ASP A 8 -37.26 9.81 25.13
CA ASP A 8 -38.00 10.50 24.09
C ASP A 8 -37.31 10.38 22.71
N ILE A 9 -37.98 9.69 21.78
CA ILE A 9 -37.55 9.40 20.40
C ILE A 9 -37.19 10.70 19.65
N ALA A 10 -37.76 11.85 20.05
CA ALA A 10 -37.45 13.14 19.45
C ALA A 10 -36.02 13.64 19.76
N GLN A 11 -35.50 13.41 20.97
CA GLN A 11 -34.12 13.77 21.33
C GLN A 11 -33.11 12.89 20.59
N ALA A 12 -33.40 11.58 20.44
CA ALA A 12 -32.53 10.67 19.69
C ALA A 12 -32.41 11.05 18.20
N ALA A 13 -33.50 11.53 17.58
CA ALA A 13 -33.51 11.98 16.18
C ALA A 13 -32.75 13.30 15.96
N GLU A 14 -32.73 14.19 16.95
CA GLU A 14 -31.95 15.44 16.91
C GLU A 14 -30.45 15.17 17.11
N VAL A 15 -30.10 14.20 17.96
CA VAL A 15 -28.73 13.71 18.19
C VAL A 15 -28.19 12.97 16.95
N GLU A 16 -28.99 12.15 16.27
CA GLU A 16 -28.63 11.54 14.98
C GLU A 16 -28.32 12.60 13.90
N ARG A 17 -29.04 13.73 13.93
CA ARG A 17 -28.84 14.84 12.99
C ARG A 17 -27.51 15.57 13.22
N LEU A 18 -27.12 15.74 14.49
CA LEU A 18 -25.86 16.41 14.88
C LEU A 18 -24.64 15.49 14.69
N ALA A 19 -24.75 14.21 15.02
CA ALA A 19 -23.69 13.20 14.81
C ALA A 19 -23.42 12.89 13.33
N GLY A 20 -24.39 13.18 12.44
CA GLY A 20 -24.24 13.04 10.99
C GLY A 20 -23.42 14.14 10.32
N SER A 21 -23.09 15.23 11.03
CA SER A 21 -22.18 16.27 10.53
C SER A 21 -20.75 15.96 10.96
N ALA A 22 -19.87 15.70 10.00
CA ALA A 22 -18.46 15.37 10.22
C ALA A 22 -17.65 16.50 10.90
N ASP A 23 -18.26 17.67 11.12
CA ASP A 23 -17.60 18.90 11.55
C ASP A 23 -17.52 19.07 13.10
N VAL A 24 -18.12 18.18 13.90
CA VAL A 24 -18.25 18.38 15.37
C VAL A 24 -17.03 17.91 16.19
N PHE A 25 -16.08 17.17 15.59
CA PHE A 25 -14.97 16.53 16.34
C PHE A 25 -13.56 17.05 15.98
N ALA A 26 -13.46 18.31 15.58
CA ALA A 26 -12.16 18.91 15.22
C ALA A 26 -11.33 19.27 16.48
N GLU A 27 -10.65 18.28 17.07
CA GLU A 27 -9.48 18.54 17.92
C GLU A 27 -8.29 19.09 17.09
N ALA A 28 -7.29 19.64 17.79
CA ALA A 28 -6.12 20.30 17.21
C ALA A 28 -5.41 19.40 16.18
N ALA A 29 -5.77 19.66 14.93
CA ALA A 29 -5.34 19.03 13.71
C ALA A 29 -3.80 18.95 13.58
N PRO A 30 -3.22 17.76 13.36
CA PRO A 30 -1.84 17.61 12.92
C PRO A 30 -1.53 18.39 11.64
N LYS A 31 -0.24 18.70 11.37
CA LYS A 31 0.16 19.60 10.27
C LYS A 31 -0.33 19.18 8.87
N TRP A 32 -0.54 17.88 8.64
CA TRP A 32 -1.06 17.30 7.39
C TRP A 32 -2.53 17.66 7.10
N ASN A 33 -3.29 18.19 8.07
CA ASN A 33 -4.66 18.69 7.87
C ASN A 33 -4.71 20.01 7.07
N LYS A 34 -3.56 20.58 6.70
CA LYS A 34 -3.44 21.76 5.85
C LYS A 34 -3.27 21.44 4.37
N LEU A 35 -3.36 20.17 3.98
CA LEU A 35 -3.44 19.81 2.57
C LEU A 35 -4.74 20.43 1.97
N PRO A 36 -4.67 21.18 0.86
CA PRO A 36 -5.81 21.91 0.32
C PRO A 36 -7.03 21.02 0.10
N ARG A 37 -8.24 21.50 0.41
CA ARG A 37 -9.48 20.83 -0.03
C ARG A 37 -9.44 20.67 -1.55
N GLY A 38 -9.33 19.43 -2.03
CA GLY A 38 -9.15 19.10 -3.45
C GLY A 38 -7.80 18.46 -3.81
N SER A 39 -6.80 18.49 -2.92
CA SER A 39 -5.64 17.59 -3.05
C SER A 39 -6.09 16.19 -2.64
N TRP A 40 -5.99 15.22 -3.55
CA TRP A 40 -6.19 13.80 -3.23
C TRP A 40 -5.15 13.38 -2.19
N ALA A 41 -5.54 13.44 -0.92
CA ALA A 41 -4.63 13.29 0.20
C ALA A 41 -4.21 11.81 0.31
N TRP A 42 -2.98 11.52 -0.10
CA TRP A 42 -2.20 10.31 0.19
C TRP A 42 -2.47 9.67 1.58
N PRO A 43 -2.70 10.43 2.67
CA PRO A 43 -3.04 9.91 3.99
C PRO A 43 -4.38 9.17 4.13
N GLN A 44 -5.20 9.03 3.08
CA GLN A 44 -6.46 8.26 3.13
C GLN A 44 -6.41 6.89 2.44
N VAL A 45 -5.32 6.57 1.74
CA VAL A 45 -5.26 5.40 0.85
C VAL A 45 -5.33 4.09 1.63
N ALA A 46 -6.28 3.23 1.26
CA ALA A 46 -6.22 1.81 1.59
C ALA A 46 -5.47 1.09 0.47
N GLY A 47 -4.23 0.71 0.75
CA GLY A 47 -3.30 0.12 -0.20
C GLY A 47 -3.53 -1.38 -0.40
N TYR A 48 -3.32 -1.84 -1.63
CA TYR A 48 -3.37 -3.24 -2.02
C TYR A 48 -2.17 -3.58 -2.90
N GLN A 49 -1.26 -4.40 -2.37
CA GLN A 49 -0.01 -4.79 -3.00
C GLN A 49 -0.22 -6.02 -3.89
N ILE A 50 0.16 -5.88 -5.16
CA ILE A 50 -0.01 -6.88 -6.21
C ILE A 50 1.35 -7.33 -6.72
N LEU A 51 1.58 -8.65 -6.67
CA LEU A 51 2.59 -9.29 -7.51
C LEU A 51 1.97 -9.49 -8.88
N ILE A 52 2.48 -8.79 -9.89
CA ILE A 52 1.89 -8.77 -11.24
C ILE A 52 1.73 -10.19 -11.79
N ASP A 53 2.78 -10.99 -11.68
CA ASP A 53 2.82 -12.39 -12.13
C ASP A 53 1.83 -13.32 -11.39
N ARG A 54 1.34 -12.92 -10.21
CA ARG A 54 0.53 -13.79 -9.34
C ARG A 54 -0.91 -13.33 -9.16
N PHE A 55 -1.25 -12.12 -9.58
CA PHE A 55 -2.59 -11.60 -9.35
C PHE A 55 -3.60 -12.10 -10.38
N ALA A 56 -3.32 -11.94 -11.68
CA ALA A 56 -4.26 -12.32 -12.72
C ALA A 56 -3.56 -12.68 -14.02
N ALA A 57 -3.78 -13.91 -14.48
CA ALA A 57 -3.35 -14.39 -15.79
C ALA A 57 -4.51 -14.28 -16.81
N PRO A 58 -4.22 -14.07 -18.11
CA PRO A 58 -5.24 -14.07 -19.17
C PRO A 58 -5.96 -15.41 -19.33
N ASN A 59 -5.26 -16.51 -19.02
CA ASN A 59 -5.78 -17.88 -19.06
C ASN A 59 -5.71 -18.48 -17.64
N ASP A 60 -6.57 -19.44 -17.33
CA ASP A 60 -6.46 -20.25 -16.09
C ASP A 60 -5.26 -21.21 -16.21
N THR A 61 -4.05 -20.64 -16.18
CA THR A 61 -2.80 -21.39 -16.17
C THR A 61 -2.59 -22.01 -14.80
N GLN A 62 -2.29 -23.31 -14.77
CA GLN A 62 -1.78 -23.93 -13.56
C GLN A 62 -0.35 -23.45 -13.34
N CYS A 63 -0.07 -22.86 -12.17
CA CYS A 63 1.30 -22.54 -11.80
C CYS A 63 1.92 -23.68 -10.98
N GLU A 64 2.70 -24.52 -11.65
CA GLU A 64 3.37 -25.67 -11.04
C GLU A 64 4.72 -25.29 -10.38
N HIS A 65 5.40 -24.26 -10.92
CA HIS A 65 6.71 -23.81 -10.48
C HIS A 65 6.63 -22.40 -9.87
N LEU A 66 6.40 -22.33 -8.57
CA LEU A 66 6.26 -21.04 -7.87
C LEU A 66 7.56 -20.23 -7.80
N GLU A 67 8.72 -20.82 -8.10
CA GLU A 67 9.99 -20.11 -8.29
C GLU A 67 10.15 -19.42 -9.65
N ASP A 68 9.20 -19.58 -10.56
CA ASP A 68 9.26 -19.01 -11.91
C ASP A 68 7.98 -18.21 -12.23
N TYR A 69 7.93 -17.65 -13.43
CA TYR A 69 6.75 -16.95 -13.94
C TYR A 69 5.55 -17.90 -14.03
N CYS A 70 4.43 -17.48 -13.43
CA CYS A 70 3.13 -18.15 -13.48
C CYS A 70 2.22 -17.60 -14.60
N GLY A 71 2.56 -16.45 -15.19
CA GLY A 71 1.87 -15.87 -16.35
C GLY A 71 0.85 -14.77 -16.01
N GLY A 72 0.94 -14.16 -14.82
CA GLY A 72 0.15 -12.98 -14.48
C GLY A 72 0.63 -11.74 -15.25
N THR A 73 -0.29 -10.91 -15.72
CA THR A 73 0.03 -9.78 -16.62
C THR A 73 -0.70 -8.50 -16.25
N LEU A 74 -0.20 -7.36 -16.75
CA LEU A 74 -0.85 -6.05 -16.59
C LEU A 74 -2.27 -6.03 -17.20
N PRO A 75 -2.52 -6.58 -18.42
CA PRO A 75 -3.89 -6.78 -18.91
C PRO A 75 -4.75 -7.68 -18.02
N GLY A 76 -4.16 -8.68 -17.37
CA GLY A 76 -4.85 -9.53 -16.40
C GLY A 76 -5.36 -8.72 -15.20
N ILE A 77 -4.52 -7.86 -14.62
CA ILE A 77 -4.92 -6.95 -13.53
C ILE A 77 -6.06 -6.04 -14.01
N ARG A 78 -5.93 -5.46 -15.22
CA ARG A 78 -6.95 -4.62 -15.84
C ARG A 78 -8.31 -5.32 -15.92
N ALA A 79 -8.32 -6.60 -16.30
CA ALA A 79 -9.53 -7.41 -16.39
C ALA A 79 -10.18 -7.72 -15.02
N LYS A 80 -9.49 -7.46 -13.91
CA LYS A 80 -9.97 -7.66 -12.54
C LYS A 80 -10.20 -6.36 -11.77
N ILE A 81 -10.29 -5.22 -12.47
CA ILE A 81 -10.50 -3.92 -11.82
C ILE A 81 -11.78 -3.87 -10.97
N ASP A 82 -12.87 -4.53 -11.42
CA ASP A 82 -14.15 -4.53 -10.70
C ASP A 82 -14.06 -5.34 -9.40
N TYR A 83 -13.16 -6.33 -9.31
CA TYR A 83 -12.87 -7.06 -8.08
C TYR A 83 -12.21 -6.15 -7.05
N LEU A 84 -11.22 -5.35 -7.46
CA LEU A 84 -10.55 -4.37 -6.61
C LEU A 84 -11.54 -3.26 -6.17
N GLU A 85 -12.39 -2.77 -7.08
CA GLU A 85 -13.43 -1.77 -6.74
C GLU A 85 -14.44 -2.34 -5.74
N ALA A 86 -14.84 -3.60 -5.91
CA ALA A 86 -15.77 -4.28 -5.01
C ALA A 86 -15.17 -4.53 -3.62
N LEU A 87 -13.86 -4.77 -3.52
CA LEU A 87 -13.16 -4.87 -2.24
C LEU A 87 -13.09 -3.52 -1.53
N GLY A 88 -13.05 -2.43 -2.29
CA GLY A 88 -13.06 -1.06 -1.77
C GLY A 88 -11.68 -0.48 -1.50
N VAL A 89 -10.64 -1.00 -2.17
CA VAL A 89 -9.28 -0.46 -2.11
C VAL A 89 -9.17 0.81 -2.96
N ASP A 90 -8.32 1.73 -2.53
CA ASP A 90 -8.20 3.07 -3.11
C ASP A 90 -6.79 3.34 -3.66
N GLY A 91 -5.85 2.42 -3.45
CA GLY A 91 -4.50 2.49 -4.02
C GLY A 91 -3.93 1.10 -4.28
N ILE A 92 -3.25 0.95 -5.41
CA ILE A 92 -2.62 -0.29 -5.86
C ILE A 92 -1.11 -0.08 -5.87
N VAL A 93 -0.39 -0.94 -5.16
CA VAL A 93 1.09 -1.03 -5.22
C VAL A 93 1.44 -2.18 -6.13
N LEU A 94 2.04 -1.90 -7.28
CA LEU A 94 2.47 -2.90 -8.26
C LEU A 94 3.93 -3.28 -8.02
N SER A 95 4.27 -4.57 -8.14
CA SER A 95 5.67 -5.02 -8.32
C SER A 95 6.44 -4.15 -9.31
N PRO A 96 7.78 -4.08 -9.21
CA PRO A 96 8.57 -3.32 -10.18
C PRO A 96 8.30 -3.81 -11.59
N VAL A 97 8.00 -2.88 -12.50
CA VAL A 97 7.57 -3.22 -13.88
C VAL A 97 8.73 -3.42 -14.84
N VAL A 98 9.97 -3.13 -14.41
CA VAL A 98 11.16 -3.13 -15.25
C VAL A 98 11.60 -4.54 -15.65
N GLU A 99 12.35 -4.69 -16.73
CA GLU A 99 12.88 -5.97 -17.20
C GLU A 99 13.75 -6.63 -16.14
N GLN A 100 13.56 -7.94 -15.98
CA GLN A 100 14.19 -8.76 -14.93
C GLN A 100 15.14 -9.79 -15.54
N MET A 101 16.06 -10.27 -14.70
CA MET A 101 16.83 -11.48 -14.97
C MET A 101 15.89 -12.71 -15.06
N PRO A 102 16.32 -13.82 -15.69
CA PRO A 102 15.55 -15.05 -15.72
C PRO A 102 15.06 -15.46 -14.32
N HIS A 103 13.81 -15.93 -14.24
CA HIS A 103 13.10 -16.29 -13.01
C HIS A 103 12.80 -15.12 -12.05
N GLY A 104 13.12 -13.86 -12.41
CA GLY A 104 12.83 -12.66 -11.61
C GLY A 104 11.35 -12.25 -11.57
N TYR A 105 10.42 -13.21 -11.48
CA TYR A 105 8.97 -13.01 -11.60
C TYR A 105 8.36 -12.02 -10.60
N HIS A 106 9.05 -11.78 -9.48
CA HIS A 106 8.62 -10.87 -8.42
C HIS A 106 8.99 -9.40 -8.68
N GLY A 107 9.92 -9.14 -9.60
CA GLY A 107 10.33 -7.79 -10.02
C GLY A 107 11.57 -7.21 -9.34
N TYR A 108 12.31 -7.98 -8.52
CA TYR A 108 13.45 -7.46 -7.74
C TYR A 108 14.83 -7.93 -8.25
N TRP A 109 14.90 -8.63 -9.38
CA TRP A 109 16.16 -9.02 -10.02
C TRP A 109 16.38 -8.21 -11.30
N THR A 110 16.47 -6.89 -11.15
CA THR A 110 16.49 -5.93 -12.25
C THR A 110 17.60 -6.22 -13.26
N LYS A 111 17.22 -6.30 -14.53
CA LYS A 111 18.15 -6.42 -15.67
C LYS A 111 18.25 -5.12 -16.46
N ASP A 112 17.14 -4.50 -16.82
CA ASP A 112 17.13 -3.24 -17.59
C ASP A 112 16.09 -2.27 -17.01
N LEU A 113 16.58 -1.17 -16.41
CA LEU A 113 15.74 -0.14 -15.79
C LEU A 113 14.85 0.62 -16.79
N TYR A 114 15.13 0.55 -18.09
CA TYR A 114 14.45 1.36 -19.10
C TYR A 114 13.46 0.58 -19.96
N LYS A 115 13.33 -0.74 -19.74
CA LYS A 115 12.37 -1.58 -20.44
C LYS A 115 11.36 -2.16 -19.45
N VAL A 116 10.13 -2.32 -19.91
CA VAL A 116 9.11 -3.08 -19.17
C VAL A 116 9.40 -4.57 -19.30
N ASN A 117 9.17 -5.32 -18.23
CA ASN A 117 9.30 -6.77 -18.22
C ASN A 117 8.35 -7.39 -19.27
N PRO A 118 8.88 -8.07 -20.30
CA PRO A 118 8.06 -8.61 -21.38
C PRO A 118 7.07 -9.68 -20.90
N GLU A 119 7.34 -10.35 -19.78
CA GLU A 119 6.42 -11.32 -19.19
C GLU A 119 5.16 -10.66 -18.58
N TYR A 120 5.26 -9.38 -18.19
CA TYR A 120 4.13 -8.65 -17.62
C TYR A 120 3.28 -7.95 -18.69
N GLY A 121 3.88 -7.58 -19.82
CA GLY A 121 3.23 -6.88 -20.93
C GLY A 121 4.12 -5.78 -21.54
N THR A 122 3.47 -4.78 -22.14
CA THR A 122 4.13 -3.67 -22.83
C THR A 122 4.09 -2.36 -22.04
N GLU A 123 4.86 -1.36 -22.48
CA GLU A 123 4.74 0.00 -21.95
C GLU A 123 3.33 0.57 -22.06
N GLN A 124 2.59 0.21 -23.13
CA GLN A 124 1.21 0.66 -23.31
C GLN A 124 0.29 0.01 -22.27
N ASP A 125 0.52 -1.25 -21.91
CA ASP A 125 -0.27 -1.93 -20.88
C ASP A 125 -0.07 -1.30 -19.50
N VAL A 126 1.14 -0.81 -19.20
CA VAL A 126 1.39 -0.02 -17.97
C VAL A 126 0.55 1.26 -17.99
N ARG A 127 0.60 2.04 -19.07
CA ARG A 127 -0.17 3.29 -19.20
C ARG A 127 -1.67 3.03 -19.09
N ASP A 128 -2.18 2.04 -19.80
CA ASP A 128 -3.60 1.72 -19.80
C ASP A 128 -4.11 1.30 -18.41
N LEU A 129 -3.30 0.53 -17.67
CA LEU A 129 -3.65 0.16 -16.30
C LEU A 129 -3.70 1.37 -15.38
N VAL A 130 -2.70 2.26 -15.44
CA VAL A 130 -2.67 3.49 -14.63
C VAL A 130 -3.87 4.39 -14.95
N VAL A 131 -4.16 4.60 -16.23
CA VAL A 131 -5.34 5.38 -16.67
C VAL A 131 -6.62 4.78 -16.11
N LEU A 132 -6.81 3.46 -16.22
CA LEU A 132 -8.00 2.80 -15.68
C LEU A 132 -8.11 2.92 -14.16
N LEU A 133 -6.99 2.81 -13.43
CA LEU A 133 -6.96 3.02 -11.98
C LEU A 133 -7.45 4.43 -11.65
N HIS A 134 -6.95 5.45 -12.35
CA HIS A 134 -7.37 6.84 -12.17
C HIS A 134 -8.86 7.06 -12.50
N GLU A 135 -9.38 6.44 -13.56
CA GLU A 135 -10.81 6.47 -13.90
C GLU A 135 -11.68 5.86 -12.80
N ARG A 136 -11.17 4.84 -12.11
CA ARG A 136 -11.81 4.21 -10.94
C ARG A 136 -11.47 4.91 -9.62
N LYS A 137 -10.82 6.07 -9.66
CA LYS A 137 -10.39 6.88 -8.51
C LYS A 137 -9.46 6.12 -7.55
N MET A 138 -8.69 5.18 -8.08
CA MET A 138 -7.63 4.47 -7.37
C MET A 138 -6.27 5.11 -7.70
N LYS A 139 -5.37 5.07 -6.72
CA LYS A 139 -3.98 5.49 -6.87
C LYS A 139 -3.13 4.37 -7.44
N ALA A 140 -2.20 4.70 -8.33
CA ALA A 140 -1.23 3.77 -8.88
C ALA A 140 0.14 4.06 -8.28
N ILE A 141 0.71 3.08 -7.57
CA ILE A 141 1.99 3.19 -6.90
C ILE A 141 2.90 2.12 -7.49
N ILE A 142 4.09 2.53 -7.93
CA ILE A 142 5.07 1.60 -8.49
C ILE A 142 6.12 1.25 -7.45
N ASP A 143 6.38 -0.04 -7.29
CA ASP A 143 7.50 -0.51 -6.51
C ASP A 143 8.81 -0.32 -7.30
N VAL A 144 9.85 0.17 -6.64
CA VAL A 144 11.17 0.44 -7.22
C VAL A 144 12.25 -0.18 -6.35
N ASN A 145 13.11 -0.96 -7.00
CA ASN A 145 14.35 -1.45 -6.41
C ASN A 145 15.49 -0.49 -6.74
N LEU A 146 15.95 0.23 -5.73
CA LEU A 146 17.04 1.20 -5.84
C LEU A 146 18.29 0.75 -5.09
N ASN A 147 18.30 -0.48 -4.55
CA ASN A 147 19.41 -1.02 -3.77
C ASN A 147 20.34 -1.87 -4.64
N HIS A 148 19.78 -2.75 -5.47
CA HIS A 148 20.57 -3.76 -6.17
C HIS A 148 20.07 -4.02 -7.60
N ALA A 149 20.90 -4.73 -8.36
CA ALA A 149 20.61 -5.25 -9.70
C ALA A 149 20.89 -6.74 -9.81
N GLY A 150 20.52 -7.34 -10.94
CA GLY A 150 20.85 -8.72 -11.26
C GLY A 150 20.11 -9.75 -10.42
N GLY A 151 20.47 -11.01 -10.59
CA GLY A 151 19.88 -12.15 -9.86
C GLY A 151 20.94 -12.93 -9.07
N PRO A 152 20.57 -14.07 -8.46
CA PRO A 152 21.45 -14.84 -7.57
C PRO A 152 22.76 -15.34 -8.21
N LYS A 153 22.84 -15.39 -9.54
CA LYS A 153 24.02 -15.81 -10.29
C LYS A 153 24.88 -14.65 -10.79
N THR A 154 24.47 -13.42 -10.55
CA THR A 154 25.16 -12.24 -11.04
C THR A 154 26.31 -11.86 -10.11
N ASN A 155 27.54 -11.83 -10.65
CA ASN A 155 28.72 -11.42 -9.91
C ASN A 155 29.08 -9.96 -10.26
N ALA A 156 28.86 -9.04 -9.32
CA ALA A 156 29.14 -7.62 -9.48
C ALA A 156 30.60 -7.30 -9.85
N SER A 157 31.55 -8.15 -9.46
CA SER A 157 32.98 -7.95 -9.70
C SER A 157 33.46 -8.50 -11.06
N ASP A 158 32.61 -9.27 -11.76
CA ASP A 158 32.92 -9.82 -13.08
C ASP A 158 32.31 -8.92 -14.17
N PRO A 159 33.12 -8.22 -14.99
CA PRO A 159 32.64 -7.38 -16.08
C PRO A 159 31.71 -8.11 -17.06
N LEU A 160 31.94 -9.40 -17.31
CA LEU A 160 31.08 -10.18 -18.20
C LEU A 160 29.72 -10.42 -17.55
N SER A 161 29.70 -10.71 -16.25
CA SER A 161 28.46 -10.98 -15.52
C SER A 161 27.54 -9.76 -15.40
N VAL A 162 28.08 -8.54 -15.36
CA VAL A 162 27.27 -7.32 -15.29
C VAL A 162 27.02 -6.69 -16.66
N SER A 163 27.67 -7.16 -17.72
CA SER A 163 27.60 -6.55 -19.06
C SER A 163 26.18 -6.46 -19.65
N GLU A 164 25.27 -7.33 -19.22
CA GLU A 164 23.86 -7.36 -19.65
C GLU A 164 22.93 -6.47 -18.80
N LEU A 165 23.44 -5.87 -17.71
CA LEU A 165 22.68 -5.01 -16.83
C LEU A 165 22.66 -3.58 -17.35
N HIS A 166 21.47 -3.02 -17.55
CA HIS A 166 21.29 -1.70 -18.11
C HIS A 166 20.60 -0.75 -17.11
N PRO A 167 21.14 0.47 -16.89
CA PRO A 167 22.29 1.07 -17.58
C PRO A 167 23.65 0.76 -16.90
N PHE A 168 23.68 -0.07 -15.87
CA PHE A 168 24.83 -0.29 -15.00
C PHE A 168 25.65 -1.53 -15.41
N ASN A 169 26.27 -1.46 -16.57
CA ASN A 169 26.95 -2.58 -17.22
C ASN A 169 28.45 -2.72 -16.90
N HIS A 170 28.92 -2.14 -15.79
CA HIS A 170 30.33 -2.14 -15.41
C HIS A 170 30.49 -2.31 -13.89
N PRO A 171 31.50 -3.07 -13.39
CA PRO A 171 31.68 -3.31 -11.96
C PRO A 171 31.80 -2.05 -11.09
N SER A 172 32.29 -0.93 -11.65
CA SER A 172 32.42 0.35 -10.92
C SER A 172 31.08 1.00 -10.51
N PHE A 173 29.95 0.50 -11.01
CA PHE A 173 28.62 0.94 -10.60
C PHE A 173 28.10 0.20 -9.36
N TYR A 174 28.87 -0.77 -8.86
CA TYR A 174 28.52 -1.58 -7.71
C TYR A 174 29.56 -1.45 -6.60
N HIS A 175 29.14 -1.66 -5.36
CA HIS A 175 30.04 -1.74 -4.23
C HIS A 175 31.02 -2.92 -4.41
N SER A 176 32.28 -2.66 -4.08
CA SER A 176 33.40 -3.60 -4.26
C SER A 176 33.68 -4.44 -3.01
N GLU A 177 32.99 -4.11 -1.93
CA GLU A 177 33.09 -4.71 -0.61
C GLU A 177 32.79 -6.21 -0.68
N ASN A 178 33.70 -7.01 -0.14
CA ASN A 178 33.55 -8.46 -0.09
C ASN A 178 32.75 -8.86 1.15
N CYS A 179 31.49 -8.43 1.21
CA CYS A 179 30.55 -8.76 2.27
C CYS A 179 29.15 -8.96 1.69
N SER A 180 28.37 -9.80 2.37
CA SER A 180 26.96 -10.05 2.06
C SER A 180 26.13 -10.07 3.33
N LEU A 181 24.96 -9.45 3.29
CA LEU A 181 23.96 -9.50 4.35
C LEU A 181 23.12 -10.77 4.15
N MET A 182 23.39 -11.80 4.95
CA MET A 182 22.78 -13.12 4.79
C MET A 182 22.03 -13.58 6.03
N HIS A 183 22.40 -13.03 7.19
CA HIS A 183 21.89 -13.43 8.48
C HIS A 183 21.53 -12.21 9.32
N ASN A 184 20.61 -12.38 10.28
CA ASN A 184 20.15 -11.27 11.10
C ASN A 184 21.26 -10.56 11.89
N ALA A 185 22.29 -11.31 12.30
CA ALA A 185 23.45 -10.76 13.01
C ALA A 185 24.28 -9.79 12.16
N ASP A 186 24.21 -9.90 10.83
CA ASP A 186 24.92 -9.02 9.91
C ASP A 186 24.40 -7.58 10.00
N TYR A 187 23.11 -7.43 10.28
CA TYR A 187 22.46 -6.13 10.40
C TYR A 187 22.87 -5.33 11.65
N GLU A 188 23.62 -5.94 12.58
CA GLU A 188 24.09 -5.32 13.82
C GLU A 188 25.52 -4.78 13.72
N GLN A 189 26.21 -4.99 12.59
CA GLN A 189 27.61 -4.59 12.39
C GLN A 189 27.81 -3.08 12.12
N GLY A 190 26.71 -2.33 11.95
CA GLY A 190 26.71 -0.88 11.82
C GLY A 190 26.26 -0.36 10.44
N PRO A 191 26.11 0.97 10.28
CA PRO A 191 25.52 1.58 9.09
C PRO A 191 26.27 1.27 7.78
N LEU A 192 27.60 1.30 7.80
CA LEU A 192 28.40 0.98 6.60
C LEU A 192 28.14 -0.44 6.09
N PHE A 193 27.98 -1.41 6.99
CA PHE A 193 27.70 -2.79 6.59
C PHE A 193 26.28 -2.94 6.06
N LEU A 194 25.33 -2.16 6.60
CA LEU A 194 23.94 -2.15 6.13
C LEU A 194 23.79 -1.56 4.73
N GLU A 195 24.58 -0.53 4.40
CA GLU A 195 24.43 0.30 3.20
C GLU A 195 25.39 -0.07 2.05
N LYS A 196 26.43 -0.88 2.30
CA LYS A 196 27.46 -1.20 1.29
C LYS A 196 27.69 -2.69 1.05
N CYS A 197 27.03 -3.56 1.82
CA CYS A 197 27.16 -5.00 1.67
C CYS A 197 26.01 -5.58 0.86
N LYS A 198 26.35 -6.61 0.07
CA LYS A 198 25.42 -7.24 -0.87
C LYS A 198 24.24 -7.88 -0.14
N LEU A 199 23.05 -7.35 -0.32
CA LEU A 199 21.83 -7.95 0.19
C LEU A 199 21.58 -9.30 -0.50
N TYR A 200 21.64 -10.41 0.25
CA TYR A 200 21.57 -11.77 -0.30
C TYR A 200 22.55 -12.07 -1.44
N GLY A 201 23.72 -11.40 -1.46
CA GLY A 201 24.74 -11.58 -2.49
C GLY A 201 24.43 -10.89 -3.83
N LEU A 202 23.34 -10.12 -3.91
CA LEU A 202 22.95 -9.39 -5.12
C LEU A 202 23.89 -8.19 -5.35
N PRO A 203 24.22 -7.87 -6.62
CA PRO A 203 24.98 -6.67 -6.99
C PRO A 203 24.42 -5.39 -6.39
N ASP A 204 25.12 -4.86 -5.39
CA ASP A 204 24.70 -3.69 -4.62
C ASP A 204 25.16 -2.39 -5.31
N TYR A 205 24.25 -1.47 -5.59
CA TYR A 205 24.58 -0.22 -6.29
C TYR A 205 25.51 0.65 -5.46
N ASN A 206 26.54 1.22 -6.09
CA ASN A 206 27.41 2.21 -5.46
C ASN A 206 26.75 3.59 -5.54
N HIS A 207 25.95 3.96 -4.53
CA HIS A 207 25.26 5.26 -4.51
C HIS A 207 26.24 6.44 -4.43
N GLU A 208 27.50 6.27 -4.00
CA GLU A 208 28.52 7.31 -4.03
C GLU A 208 29.04 7.63 -5.44
N ASN A 209 28.80 6.75 -6.41
CA ASN A 209 29.11 7.04 -7.80
C ASN A 209 28.06 8.03 -8.36
N PRO A 210 28.47 9.26 -8.78
CA PRO A 210 27.51 10.26 -9.26
C PRO A 210 26.67 9.82 -10.46
N VAL A 211 27.22 8.92 -11.29
CA VAL A 211 26.49 8.35 -12.45
C VAL A 211 25.38 7.41 -11.98
N VAL A 212 25.64 6.61 -10.95
CA VAL A 212 24.62 5.71 -10.35
C VAL A 212 23.52 6.54 -9.71
N TRP A 213 23.91 7.51 -8.89
CA TRP A 213 22.98 8.44 -8.25
C TRP A 213 22.05 9.11 -9.27
N GLN A 214 22.62 9.78 -10.27
CA GLN A 214 21.85 10.53 -11.27
C GLN A 214 20.91 9.63 -12.05
N ARG A 215 21.40 8.48 -12.54
CA ARG A 215 20.58 7.57 -13.35
C ARG A 215 19.45 6.91 -12.56
N LEU A 216 19.65 6.58 -11.28
CA LEU A 216 18.57 6.06 -10.44
C LEU A 216 17.50 7.13 -10.16
N MET A 217 17.91 8.38 -9.89
CA MET A 217 16.97 9.49 -9.71
C MET A 217 16.17 9.78 -10.99
N GLU A 218 16.84 9.79 -12.14
CA GLU A 218 16.20 9.93 -13.45
C GLU A 218 15.25 8.77 -13.74
N PHE A 219 15.64 7.53 -13.41
CA PHE A 219 14.78 6.35 -13.51
C PHE A 219 13.48 6.54 -12.72
N VAL A 220 13.55 6.92 -11.45
CA VAL A 220 12.37 7.14 -10.59
C VAL A 220 11.46 8.23 -11.16
N ARG A 221 12.01 9.42 -11.44
CA ARG A 221 11.23 10.56 -11.98
C ARG A 221 10.59 10.21 -13.32
N SER A 222 11.38 9.64 -14.23
CA SER A 222 10.91 9.30 -15.58
C SER A 222 9.81 8.24 -15.55
N HIS A 223 9.88 7.23 -14.68
CA HIS A 223 8.83 6.22 -14.59
C HIS A 223 7.52 6.81 -14.07
N VAL A 224 7.61 7.64 -13.03
CA VAL A 224 6.45 8.35 -12.48
C VAL A 224 5.80 9.25 -13.52
N ASP A 225 6.58 10.08 -14.22
CA ASP A 225 6.05 10.99 -15.25
C ASP A 225 5.55 10.28 -16.50
N LYS A 226 6.32 9.31 -17.01
CA LYS A 226 6.04 8.62 -18.26
C LYS A 226 4.73 7.85 -18.18
N TYR A 227 4.49 7.16 -17.07
CA TYR A 227 3.34 6.28 -16.89
C TYR A 227 2.20 6.93 -16.08
N GLY A 228 2.48 8.01 -15.34
CA GLY A 228 1.49 8.71 -14.53
C GLY A 228 1.27 8.10 -13.15
N PHE A 229 2.28 7.43 -12.56
CA PHE A 229 2.15 6.91 -11.20
C PHE A 229 1.95 8.04 -10.18
N ASP A 230 1.20 7.77 -9.11
CA ASP A 230 0.92 8.73 -8.03
C ASP A 230 2.01 8.76 -6.95
N GLY A 231 2.88 7.76 -6.92
CA GLY A 231 3.95 7.63 -5.94
C GLY A 231 4.73 6.33 -6.13
N ILE A 232 5.66 6.07 -5.23
CA ILE A 232 6.53 4.88 -5.28
C ILE A 232 6.53 4.10 -3.97
N ARG A 233 6.81 2.80 -4.02
CA ARG A 233 7.28 2.00 -2.88
C ARG A 233 8.75 1.68 -3.11
N VAL A 234 9.59 1.93 -2.11
CA VAL A 234 11.05 1.73 -2.21
C VAL A 234 11.41 0.45 -1.49
N ASP A 235 11.82 -0.54 -2.27
CA ASP A 235 12.33 -1.82 -1.80
C ASP A 235 13.61 -1.63 -0.99
N ALA A 236 13.81 -2.48 0.03
CA ALA A 236 15.06 -2.56 0.77
C ALA A 236 15.58 -1.20 1.26
N ALA A 237 14.69 -0.26 1.58
CA ALA A 237 15.08 1.11 1.93
C ALA A 237 16.01 1.18 3.15
N ARG A 238 15.96 0.18 4.05
CA ARG A 238 16.92 0.05 5.16
C ARG A 238 18.39 -0.11 4.70
N HIS A 239 18.61 -0.56 3.47
CA HIS A 239 19.92 -0.87 2.90
C HIS A 239 20.44 0.22 1.95
N ILE A 240 19.67 1.27 1.74
CA ILE A 240 20.05 2.39 0.89
C ILE A 240 20.51 3.54 1.79
N CYS A 241 21.58 4.23 1.41
CA CYS A 241 22.08 5.35 2.19
C CYS A 241 21.00 6.42 2.40
N ARG A 242 20.94 6.97 3.63
CA ARG A 242 19.86 7.87 4.03
C ARG A 242 19.77 9.12 3.15
N SER A 243 20.93 9.69 2.79
CA SER A 243 21.01 10.86 1.91
C SER A 243 20.34 10.59 0.57
N PHE A 244 20.55 9.42 -0.05
CA PHE A 244 19.89 9.08 -1.31
C PHE A 244 18.38 9.07 -1.15
N LEU A 245 17.85 8.42 -0.11
CA LEU A 245 16.41 8.34 0.13
C LEU A 245 15.77 9.73 0.36
N ASP A 246 16.44 10.59 1.12
CA ASP A 246 15.93 11.93 1.42
C ASP A 246 15.84 12.80 0.15
N HIS A 247 16.68 12.52 -0.85
CA HIS A 247 16.69 13.24 -2.13
C HIS A 247 15.80 12.60 -3.23
N ILE A 248 15.07 11.52 -2.94
CA ILE A 248 14.18 10.85 -3.91
C ILE A 248 13.04 11.78 -4.34
N PRO A 249 12.90 11.91 -5.66
CA PRO A 249 13.45 13.02 -6.41
C PRO A 249 12.92 14.37 -5.89
N GLU A 250 13.83 15.20 -5.39
CA GLU A 250 13.54 16.59 -5.01
C GLU A 250 13.29 17.50 -6.21
N THR A 251 13.67 17.08 -7.41
CA THR A 251 13.46 17.87 -8.63
C THR A 251 12.04 17.67 -9.17
N GLY A 252 11.32 18.78 -9.29
CA GLY A 252 9.91 18.78 -9.71
C GLY A 252 8.94 18.65 -8.54
N PRO A 253 7.68 18.27 -8.79
CA PRO A 253 6.72 18.01 -7.73
C PRO A 253 7.16 16.83 -6.85
N PRO A 254 7.01 16.91 -5.51
CA PRO A 254 7.34 15.81 -4.60
C PRO A 254 6.69 14.50 -5.04
N ILE A 255 7.45 13.40 -4.97
CA ILE A 255 6.92 12.05 -5.20
C ILE A 255 6.67 11.40 -3.84
N PRO A 256 5.41 11.08 -3.51
CA PRO A 256 5.11 10.31 -2.31
C PRO A 256 5.82 8.95 -2.33
N ALA A 257 6.54 8.62 -1.26
CA ALA A 257 7.32 7.39 -1.16
C ALA A 257 6.91 6.53 0.04
N PHE A 258 6.82 5.22 -0.20
CA PHE A 258 6.57 4.19 0.79
C PHE A 258 7.83 3.38 1.04
N PHE A 259 8.48 3.57 2.18
CA PHE A 259 9.75 2.91 2.48
C PHE A 259 9.55 1.56 3.17
N GLU A 260 10.21 0.52 2.66
CA GLU A 260 10.36 -0.74 3.38
C GLU A 260 11.57 -0.70 4.30
N VAL A 261 11.32 -0.66 5.62
CA VAL A 261 12.38 -0.61 6.63
C VAL A 261 12.13 -1.72 7.66
N VAL A 262 12.71 -2.89 7.40
CA VAL A 262 12.52 -4.07 8.25
C VAL A 262 13.23 -3.89 9.59
N ASN A 263 12.52 -3.35 10.59
CA ASN A 263 13.04 -3.17 11.95
C ASN A 263 11.88 -3.11 12.98
N GLY A 264 12.08 -3.63 14.19
CA GLY A 264 11.05 -3.61 15.25
C GLY A 264 11.05 -2.33 16.10
N ASP A 265 12.06 -1.47 15.97
CA ASP A 265 12.13 -0.21 16.70
C ASP A 265 11.34 0.90 16.00
N MET A 266 10.30 1.38 16.66
CA MET A 266 9.41 2.41 16.10
C MET A 266 10.12 3.75 15.88
N LYS A 267 11.06 4.15 16.75
CA LYS A 267 11.77 5.41 16.58
C LYS A 267 12.64 5.37 15.32
N TYR A 268 13.34 4.26 15.12
CA TYR A 268 14.14 4.00 13.94
C TYR A 268 13.28 3.97 12.68
N VAL A 269 12.23 3.13 12.64
CA VAL A 269 11.37 2.99 11.45
C VAL A 269 10.68 4.31 11.11
N SER A 270 10.12 4.99 12.11
CA SER A 270 9.41 6.26 11.89
C SER A 270 10.33 7.38 11.38
N SER A 271 11.63 7.36 11.70
CA SER A 271 12.59 8.32 11.14
C SER A 271 12.69 8.27 9.61
N TYR A 272 12.21 7.20 8.96
CA TYR A 272 12.21 7.12 7.49
C TYR A 272 11.05 7.85 6.82
N ALA A 273 9.97 8.13 7.55
CA ALA A 273 8.77 8.78 7.03
C ALA A 273 8.68 10.25 7.47
N GLU A 274 9.79 10.99 7.41
CA GLU A 274 9.78 12.43 7.64
C GLU A 274 9.19 13.19 6.45
N GLY A 275 8.51 14.30 6.74
CA GLY A 275 7.80 15.11 5.74
C GLY A 275 6.33 14.73 5.54
N ASP A 276 5.66 15.44 4.64
CA ASP A 276 4.20 15.34 4.46
C ASP A 276 3.77 14.24 3.47
N TYR A 277 4.70 13.66 2.73
CA TYR A 277 4.42 12.76 1.58
C TYR A 277 4.96 11.34 1.75
N ASN A 278 5.80 11.10 2.76
CA ASN A 278 6.47 9.82 2.96
C ASN A 278 5.71 8.96 3.97
N ALA A 279 5.67 7.65 3.71
CA ALA A 279 5.20 6.66 4.66
C ALA A 279 6.22 5.52 4.78
N VAL A 280 6.10 4.75 5.86
CA VAL A 280 6.98 3.61 6.13
C VAL A 280 6.16 2.41 6.57
N TYR A 281 6.55 1.21 6.13
CA TYR A 281 5.94 -0.03 6.57
C TYR A 281 6.07 -0.21 8.09
N ASN A 282 4.94 -0.41 8.77
CA ASN A 282 4.85 -0.51 10.22
C ASN A 282 5.27 -1.90 10.72
N TYR A 283 6.52 -2.30 10.45
CA TYR A 283 7.13 -3.52 10.98
C TYR A 283 7.03 -3.64 12.52
N PRO A 284 7.19 -2.56 13.29
CA PRO A 284 6.98 -2.60 14.73
C PRO A 284 5.57 -3.11 15.14
N LEU A 285 4.51 -2.62 14.47
CA LEU A 285 3.16 -3.15 14.67
C LEU A 285 3.04 -4.60 14.16
N TYR A 286 3.60 -4.93 13.01
CA TYR A 286 3.61 -6.31 12.49
C TYR A 286 4.17 -7.30 13.53
N PHE A 287 5.34 -7.02 14.12
CA PHE A 287 5.91 -7.88 15.16
C PHE A 287 5.03 -7.94 16.42
N THR A 288 4.48 -6.80 16.84
CA THR A 288 3.56 -6.74 17.98
C THR A 288 2.31 -7.59 17.77
N LEU A 289 1.69 -7.51 16.60
CA LEU A 289 0.50 -8.31 16.27
C LEU A 289 0.83 -9.80 16.22
N ARG A 290 2.01 -10.20 15.74
CA ARG A 290 2.44 -11.61 15.78
C ARG A 290 2.57 -12.12 17.21
N ASP A 291 3.21 -11.36 18.08
CA ASP A 291 3.40 -11.73 19.48
C ASP A 291 2.05 -11.90 20.21
N ILE A 292 1.03 -11.13 19.82
CA ILE A 292 -0.30 -11.15 20.42
C ILE A 292 -1.21 -12.25 19.85
N PHE A 293 -1.23 -12.43 18.53
CA PHE A 293 -2.22 -13.30 17.86
C PHE A 293 -1.72 -14.72 17.59
N VAL A 294 -0.40 -14.94 17.42
CA VAL A 294 0.12 -16.28 17.14
C VAL A 294 -0.06 -17.17 18.38
N PRO A 295 -0.80 -18.29 18.27
CA PRO A 295 -1.06 -19.15 19.41
C PRO A 295 0.24 -19.82 19.90
N GLY A 296 0.35 -20.02 21.21
CA GLY A 296 1.46 -20.78 21.82
C GLY A 296 1.90 -20.26 23.18
N LYS A 297 2.87 -20.95 23.80
CA LYS A 297 3.37 -20.63 25.15
C LYS A 297 3.91 -19.21 25.33
N LYS A 298 4.28 -18.55 24.25
CA LYS A 298 4.85 -17.19 24.23
C LYS A 298 3.84 -16.10 23.84
N GLN A 299 2.58 -16.47 23.57
CA GLN A 299 1.52 -15.52 23.20
C GLN A 299 1.41 -14.43 24.26
N LYS A 300 1.40 -13.18 23.80
CA LYS A 300 1.34 -11.98 24.64
C LYS A 300 -0.12 -11.56 24.87
N PRO A 301 -0.39 -10.86 25.99
CA PRO A 301 -1.74 -10.38 26.28
C PRO A 301 -2.19 -9.30 25.30
N MET A 302 -3.50 -9.20 25.07
CA MET A 302 -4.09 -8.12 24.28
C MET A 302 -3.75 -6.72 24.82
N SER A 303 -3.56 -6.55 26.13
CA SER A 303 -3.12 -5.27 26.72
C SER A 303 -1.86 -4.70 26.10
N MET A 304 -0.98 -5.53 25.52
CA MET A 304 0.19 -5.06 24.76
C MET A 304 -0.20 -4.21 23.54
N LEU A 305 -1.36 -4.46 22.92
CA LEU A 305 -1.88 -3.62 21.84
C LEU A 305 -2.30 -2.24 22.35
N ALA A 306 -2.84 -2.15 23.56
CA ALA A 306 -3.17 -0.87 24.18
C ALA A 306 -1.90 -0.07 24.51
N ASP A 307 -0.86 -0.72 25.03
CA ASP A 307 0.45 -0.10 25.27
C ASP A 307 1.07 0.37 23.94
N TRP A 308 0.93 -0.43 22.88
CA TRP A 308 1.36 -0.07 21.53
C TRP A 308 0.68 1.22 21.05
N MET A 309 -0.65 1.34 21.17
CA MET A 309 -1.39 2.53 20.76
C MET A 309 -0.92 3.80 21.47
N GLN A 310 -0.57 3.70 22.75
CA GLN A 310 -0.03 4.83 23.52
C GLN A 310 1.36 5.22 23.02
N LYS A 311 2.23 4.22 22.81
CA LYS A 311 3.60 4.43 22.30
C LYS A 311 3.56 5.04 20.90
N GLU A 312 2.68 4.56 20.02
CA GLU A 312 2.54 5.05 18.65
C GLU A 312 2.17 6.54 18.61
N ALA A 313 1.35 7.01 19.55
CA ALA A 313 0.95 8.41 19.62
C ALA A 313 2.14 9.38 19.78
N GLU A 314 3.26 8.93 20.39
CA GLU A 314 4.49 9.72 20.51
C GLU A 314 5.19 9.94 19.15
N PHE A 315 4.94 9.07 18.17
CA PHE A 315 5.60 9.07 16.86
C PHE A 315 4.65 9.41 15.70
N SER A 316 3.34 9.17 15.85
CA SER A 316 2.33 9.30 14.78
C SER A 316 1.94 10.74 14.43
N GLY A 317 2.30 11.73 15.26
CA GLY A 317 1.89 13.13 15.07
C GLY A 317 2.29 13.75 13.73
N ASN A 318 3.42 13.33 13.13
CA ASN A 318 3.95 13.88 11.89
C ASN A 318 4.34 12.82 10.84
N ARG A 319 4.05 11.53 11.05
CA ARG A 319 4.61 10.43 10.24
C ARG A 319 3.53 9.45 9.82
N LEU A 320 3.56 9.01 8.56
CA LEU A 320 2.59 8.05 8.03
C LEU A 320 3.14 6.62 8.18
N LEU A 321 2.41 5.77 8.90
CA LEU A 321 2.73 4.35 9.07
C LEU A 321 1.78 3.50 8.22
N LEU A 322 2.34 2.52 7.50
CA LEU A 322 1.58 1.55 6.70
C LEU A 322 1.38 0.26 7.52
N ASN A 323 0.16 0.00 7.96
CA ASN A 323 -0.20 -1.16 8.76
C ASN A 323 -0.46 -2.37 7.85
N PHE A 324 0.26 -3.46 8.07
CA PHE A 324 0.15 -4.67 7.26
C PHE A 324 0.27 -5.93 8.15
N LEU A 325 -0.29 -7.04 7.67
CA LEU A 325 -0.10 -8.38 8.24
C LEU A 325 0.80 -9.25 7.36
N ASP A 326 0.72 -9.03 6.06
CA ASP A 326 1.34 -9.84 5.01
C ASP A 326 2.10 -8.92 4.07
N ASN A 327 3.25 -9.41 3.61
CA ASN A 327 3.95 -8.88 2.45
C ASN A 327 4.52 -10.06 1.64
N ASN A 328 5.16 -9.76 0.52
CA ASN A 328 5.67 -10.76 -0.41
C ASN A 328 6.92 -11.51 0.08
N ASP A 329 7.47 -11.18 1.25
CA ASP A 329 8.75 -11.73 1.72
C ASP A 329 8.61 -12.58 2.99
N LEU A 330 7.44 -12.53 3.63
CA LEU A 330 7.18 -13.19 4.89
C LEU A 330 6.11 -14.27 4.73
N PRO A 331 6.16 -15.33 5.57
CA PRO A 331 5.07 -16.29 5.63
C PRO A 331 3.75 -15.61 5.91
N ARG A 332 2.70 -16.04 5.20
CA ARG A 332 1.35 -15.51 5.37
C ARG A 332 0.92 -15.58 6.83
N PHE A 333 0.28 -14.53 7.33
CA PHE A 333 -0.09 -14.38 8.73
C PHE A 333 -1.06 -15.49 9.14
N ILE A 334 -2.07 -15.79 8.31
CA ILE A 334 -3.04 -16.86 8.56
C ILE A 334 -2.39 -18.24 8.74
N TYR A 335 -1.30 -18.53 8.03
CA TYR A 335 -0.55 -19.78 8.20
C TYR A 335 0.06 -19.88 9.61
N LYS A 336 0.50 -18.76 10.19
CA LYS A 336 1.02 -18.71 11.56
C LYS A 336 -0.08 -18.79 12.62
N LEU A 337 -1.33 -18.59 12.24
CA LEU A 337 -2.51 -18.73 13.10
C LEU A 337 -3.16 -20.12 13.03
N GLU A 338 -2.48 -21.10 12.43
CA GLU A 338 -3.00 -22.45 12.24
C GLU A 338 -4.34 -22.47 11.49
N ASP A 339 -4.50 -21.56 10.53
CA ASP A 339 -5.71 -21.38 9.72
C ASP A 339 -6.98 -20.99 10.54
N ASP A 340 -6.81 -20.43 11.75
CA ASP A 340 -7.92 -19.86 12.52
C ASP A 340 -8.39 -18.52 11.93
N ALA A 341 -9.45 -18.59 11.13
CA ALA A 341 -10.07 -17.44 10.49
C ALA A 341 -10.54 -16.35 11.48
N LEU A 342 -10.96 -16.70 12.70
CA LEU A 342 -11.41 -15.69 13.68
C LEU A 342 -10.23 -14.87 14.20
N LEU A 343 -9.11 -15.52 14.53
CA LEU A 343 -7.88 -14.81 14.90
C LEU A 343 -7.40 -13.92 13.75
N TYR A 344 -7.47 -14.43 12.52
CA TYR A 344 -7.07 -13.69 11.34
C TYR A 344 -7.96 -12.46 11.10
N HIS A 345 -9.28 -12.59 11.26
CA HIS A 345 -10.23 -11.47 11.17
C HIS A 345 -9.98 -10.39 12.22
N ASN A 346 -9.61 -10.78 13.46
CA ASN A 346 -9.24 -9.83 14.50
C ASN A 346 -7.94 -9.08 14.15
N ALA A 347 -6.92 -9.79 13.67
CA ALA A 347 -5.68 -9.19 13.21
C ALA A 347 -5.91 -8.24 12.02
N LEU A 348 -6.76 -8.64 11.05
CA LEU A 348 -7.13 -7.80 9.92
C LEU A 348 -7.85 -6.54 10.37
N LEU A 349 -8.79 -6.66 11.32
CA LEU A 349 -9.46 -5.49 11.86
C LEU A 349 -8.47 -4.52 12.52
N CYS A 350 -7.42 -4.99 13.18
CA CYS A 350 -6.37 -4.13 13.73
C CYS A 350 -5.73 -3.26 12.64
N ILE A 351 -5.19 -3.86 11.58
CA ILE A 351 -4.49 -3.08 10.53
C ILE A 351 -5.43 -2.16 9.74
N LEU A 352 -6.71 -2.53 9.60
CA LEU A 352 -7.72 -1.74 8.89
C LEU A 352 -8.28 -0.59 9.74
N ALA A 353 -8.39 -0.76 11.06
CA ALA A 353 -9.06 0.19 11.93
C ALA A 353 -8.13 1.15 12.67
N MET A 354 -6.90 0.74 13.01
CA MET A 354 -5.95 1.55 13.80
C MET A 354 -5.49 2.82 13.05
N GLU A 355 -4.84 3.73 13.78
CA GLU A 355 -4.13 4.88 13.18
C GLU A 355 -3.11 4.38 12.14
N GLY A 356 -2.95 5.14 11.05
CA GLY A 356 -2.16 4.72 9.88
C GLY A 356 -2.98 4.28 8.67
N LEU A 357 -2.26 3.84 7.65
CA LEU A 357 -2.78 3.42 6.35
C LEU A 357 -2.76 1.90 6.25
N PRO A 358 -3.88 1.22 5.96
CA PRO A 358 -3.84 -0.21 5.75
C PRO A 358 -3.15 -0.54 4.43
N MET A 359 -2.29 -1.55 4.46
CA MET A 359 -1.68 -2.17 3.31
C MET A 359 -2.00 -3.66 3.33
N LEU A 360 -2.78 -4.11 2.34
CA LEU A 360 -3.15 -5.52 2.15
C LEU A 360 -2.25 -6.13 1.07
N LEU A 361 -1.82 -7.37 1.27
CA LEU A 361 -1.22 -8.15 0.19
C LEU A 361 -2.33 -8.88 -0.57
N TYR A 362 -2.16 -9.03 -1.88
CA TYR A 362 -3.10 -9.83 -2.66
C TYR A 362 -3.29 -11.23 -2.07
N GLY A 363 -4.54 -11.69 -2.03
CA GLY A 363 -4.89 -12.99 -1.46
C GLY A 363 -5.19 -12.96 0.04
N SER A 364 -4.83 -11.90 0.76
CA SER A 364 -5.20 -11.75 2.18
C SER A 364 -6.73 -11.76 2.36
N GLU A 365 -7.49 -11.25 1.38
CA GLU A 365 -8.96 -11.27 1.36
C GLU A 365 -9.60 -12.62 1.00
N GLN A 366 -8.78 -13.58 0.54
CA GLN A 366 -9.15 -14.94 0.18
C GLN A 366 -8.55 -15.98 1.13
N ASP A 367 -8.05 -15.56 2.29
CA ASP A 367 -7.43 -16.43 3.29
C ASP A 367 -6.27 -17.28 2.71
N GLN A 368 -5.54 -16.74 1.72
CA GLN A 368 -4.45 -17.47 1.08
C GLN A 368 -3.29 -17.68 2.06
N ARG A 369 -3.11 -18.93 2.49
CA ARG A 369 -2.03 -19.37 3.39
C ARG A 369 -0.65 -19.51 2.74
N GLY A 370 -0.60 -19.69 1.42
CA GLY A 370 0.60 -20.18 0.74
C GLY A 370 0.88 -21.67 1.00
N VAL A 371 1.88 -22.19 0.27
CA VAL A 371 2.43 -23.57 0.21
C VAL A 371 1.73 -24.53 -0.74
N PHE A 372 2.45 -24.86 -1.83
CA PHE A 372 2.24 -26.08 -2.65
C PHE A 372 3.38 -27.09 -2.49
N ASN A 373 4.58 -26.68 -2.03
CA ASN A 373 5.74 -27.57 -1.89
C ASN A 373 6.17 -27.76 -0.42
N TRP A 374 5.91 -28.97 0.11
CA TRP A 374 6.24 -29.36 1.48
C TRP A 374 7.71 -29.74 1.70
N SER A 375 8.52 -29.85 0.63
CA SER A 375 9.94 -30.23 0.74
C SER A 375 10.82 -29.11 1.29
N ASP A 376 10.42 -27.85 1.08
CA ASP A 376 11.05 -26.68 1.71
C ASP A 376 9.97 -25.65 2.09
N PRO A 377 9.34 -25.78 3.27
CA PRO A 377 8.25 -24.91 3.69
C PRO A 377 8.70 -23.47 3.98
N LEU A 378 10.00 -23.16 4.00
CA LEU A 378 10.51 -21.82 4.27
C LEU A 378 10.91 -21.06 2.99
N LYS A 379 10.88 -21.72 1.82
CA LYS A 379 11.09 -21.06 0.54
C LYS A 379 10.06 -19.94 0.34
N VAL A 380 10.55 -18.72 0.11
CA VAL A 380 9.71 -17.51 0.05
C VAL A 380 8.62 -17.60 -1.04
N ASP A 381 8.92 -18.30 -2.12
CA ASP A 381 8.00 -18.53 -3.24
C ASP A 381 6.70 -19.23 -2.84
N ASN A 382 6.73 -20.04 -1.77
CA ASN A 382 5.54 -20.69 -1.25
C ASN A 382 4.48 -19.70 -0.76
N TRP A 383 4.88 -18.49 -0.37
CA TRP A 383 3.98 -17.45 0.17
C TRP A 383 3.37 -16.57 -0.93
N ARG A 384 3.68 -16.85 -2.20
CA ARG A 384 3.26 -16.08 -3.38
C ARG A 384 2.36 -16.93 -4.30
N PRO A 385 1.29 -17.60 -3.80
CA PRO A 385 0.42 -18.40 -4.66
C PRO A 385 -0.32 -17.50 -5.66
N PRO A 386 -0.71 -17.99 -6.85
CA PRO A 386 -1.58 -17.24 -7.74
C PRO A 386 -2.96 -16.97 -7.14
N LEU A 387 -3.49 -15.76 -7.29
CA LEU A 387 -4.81 -15.39 -6.79
C LEU A 387 -5.95 -16.01 -7.61
N TRP A 388 -5.73 -16.22 -8.91
CA TRP A 388 -6.78 -16.79 -9.77
C TRP A 388 -7.21 -18.20 -9.33
N HIS A 389 -6.34 -18.95 -8.65
CA HIS A 389 -6.70 -20.23 -8.01
C HIS A 389 -7.76 -20.09 -6.90
N ALA A 390 -7.89 -18.91 -6.28
CA ALA A 390 -8.94 -18.62 -5.30
C ALA A 390 -10.26 -18.14 -5.93
N GLY A 391 -10.30 -17.95 -7.26
CA GLY A 391 -11.52 -17.65 -8.01
C GLY A 391 -12.11 -16.25 -7.78
N TYR A 392 -11.38 -15.33 -7.13
CA TYR A 392 -11.83 -13.95 -6.88
C TYR A 392 -13.18 -13.88 -6.16
N ASN A 393 -13.42 -14.78 -5.19
CA ASN A 393 -14.71 -14.90 -4.54
C ASN A 393 -15.01 -13.70 -3.62
N THR A 394 -15.95 -12.86 -4.04
CA THR A 394 -16.35 -11.66 -3.27
C THR A 394 -17.28 -11.95 -2.10
N SER A 395 -17.71 -13.21 -1.91
CA SER A 395 -18.68 -13.59 -0.86
C SER A 395 -18.02 -14.16 0.40
N THR A 396 -16.69 -14.30 0.44
CA THR A 396 -16.01 -14.85 1.61
C THR A 396 -16.18 -13.94 2.83
N PRO A 397 -16.23 -14.48 4.06
CA PRO A 397 -16.32 -13.67 5.28
C PRO A 397 -15.20 -12.63 5.37
N THR A 398 -13.97 -12.99 4.98
CA THR A 398 -12.80 -12.11 4.99
C THR A 398 -12.95 -10.95 4.01
N PHE A 399 -13.36 -11.23 2.76
CA PHE A 399 -13.63 -10.19 1.77
C PHE A 399 -14.71 -9.23 2.27
N GLN A 400 -15.78 -9.75 2.87
CA GLN A 400 -16.89 -8.95 3.39
C GLN A 400 -16.49 -8.09 4.59
N LEU A 401 -15.63 -8.60 5.48
CA LEU A 401 -15.06 -7.83 6.57
C LEU A 401 -14.24 -6.66 6.03
N ILE A 402 -13.27 -6.92 5.15
CA ILE A 402 -12.40 -5.89 4.57
C ILE A 402 -13.26 -4.82 3.88
N ARG A 403 -14.20 -5.25 3.02
CA ARG A 403 -15.11 -4.35 2.30
C ARG A 403 -15.90 -3.43 3.22
N LYS A 404 -16.47 -3.94 4.30
CA LYS A 404 -17.24 -3.15 5.28
C LYS A 404 -16.37 -2.11 5.99
N VAL A 405 -15.15 -2.49 6.39
CA VAL A 405 -14.24 -1.58 7.09
C VAL A 405 -13.71 -0.50 6.13
N LEU A 406 -13.31 -0.87 4.90
CA LEU A 406 -12.86 0.09 3.89
C LEU A 406 -13.96 1.04 3.44
N TRP A 407 -15.20 0.55 3.29
CA TRP A 407 -16.36 1.40 3.06
C TRP A 407 -16.51 2.46 4.15
N LEU A 408 -16.38 2.07 5.43
CA LEU A 408 -16.49 2.99 6.55
C LEU A 408 -15.36 4.03 6.53
N ARG A 409 -14.12 3.60 6.29
CA ARG A 409 -12.96 4.50 6.16
C ARG A 409 -13.21 5.58 5.12
N ARG A 410 -13.67 5.18 3.93
CA ARG A 410 -14.00 6.09 2.82
C ARG A 410 -15.16 7.02 3.19
N ARG A 411 -16.19 6.49 3.84
CA ARG A 411 -17.38 7.26 4.24
C ARG A 411 -17.06 8.32 5.31
N MET A 412 -16.15 8.02 6.22
CA MET A 412 -15.70 8.94 7.25
C MET A 412 -14.80 10.06 6.72
N ASN A 413 -14.22 9.91 5.51
CA ASN A 413 -13.38 10.88 4.82
C ASN A 413 -12.45 11.65 5.78
N GLY A 414 -11.41 10.99 6.24
CA GLY A 414 -10.58 11.53 7.32
C GLY A 414 -10.40 10.59 8.50
N MET A 415 -10.78 9.32 8.38
CA MET A 415 -10.64 8.38 9.49
C MET A 415 -9.21 8.39 10.03
N HIS A 416 -8.17 8.41 9.19
CA HIS A 416 -6.77 8.57 9.56
C HIS A 416 -6.44 9.78 10.47
N HIS A 417 -7.23 10.86 10.47
CA HIS A 417 -7.10 11.99 11.40
C HIS A 417 -7.66 11.71 12.80
N LEU A 418 -8.58 10.74 12.91
CA LEU A 418 -9.24 10.42 14.18
C LEU A 418 -8.26 9.66 15.06
N LYS A 419 -7.94 10.23 16.22
CA LYS A 419 -7.09 9.56 17.19
C LYS A 419 -7.74 8.28 17.71
N GLN A 420 -6.94 7.24 17.87
CA GLN A 420 -7.37 6.01 18.50
C GLN A 420 -7.27 6.14 20.01
N ARG A 421 -8.30 5.69 20.73
CA ARG A 421 -8.37 5.75 22.19
C ARG A 421 -8.79 4.42 22.76
N VAL A 422 -7.97 3.87 23.66
CA VAL A 422 -8.27 2.63 24.35
C VAL A 422 -9.43 2.87 25.34
N LEU A 423 -10.44 2.00 25.28
CA LEU A 423 -11.61 2.00 26.15
C LEU A 423 -11.52 0.93 27.23
N PHE A 424 -10.99 -0.23 26.84
CA PHE A 424 -10.83 -1.39 27.70
C PHE A 424 -9.69 -2.24 27.15
N SER A 425 -8.90 -2.83 28.04
CA SER A 425 -7.91 -3.83 27.65
C SER A 425 -7.66 -4.80 28.79
N ASP A 426 -7.57 -6.08 28.49
CA ASP A 426 -7.13 -7.12 29.40
C ASP A 426 -6.21 -8.14 28.69
N HIS A 427 -6.05 -9.33 29.26
CA HIS A 427 -5.23 -10.37 28.66
C HIS A 427 -5.74 -10.89 27.30
N LYS A 428 -7.03 -10.71 27.00
CA LYS A 428 -7.73 -11.41 25.91
C LYS A 428 -8.47 -10.49 24.97
N VAL A 429 -8.80 -9.28 25.38
CA VAL A 429 -9.61 -8.33 24.62
C VAL A 429 -9.02 -6.93 24.71
N VAL A 430 -9.05 -6.22 23.59
CA VAL A 430 -8.93 -4.75 23.55
C VAL A 430 -10.16 -4.18 22.89
N VAL A 431 -10.69 -3.11 23.47
CA VAL A 431 -11.73 -2.28 22.90
C VAL A 431 -11.17 -0.87 22.77
N PHE A 432 -11.26 -0.28 21.58
CA PHE A 432 -10.78 1.07 21.31
C PHE A 432 -11.75 1.82 20.41
N ALA A 433 -11.74 3.14 20.50
CA ALA A 433 -12.58 4.03 19.70
C ALA A 433 -11.75 4.87 18.72
N ARG A 434 -12.38 5.25 17.62
CA ARG A 434 -11.92 6.30 16.69
C ARG A 434 -13.09 7.19 16.30
N GLY A 435 -13.13 8.39 16.89
CA GLY A 435 -14.33 9.21 16.86
C GLY A 435 -15.54 8.41 17.36
N PRO A 436 -16.67 8.36 16.62
CA PRO A 436 -17.88 7.66 17.06
C PRO A 436 -17.85 6.13 16.83
N ILE A 437 -16.76 5.59 16.29
CA ILE A 437 -16.65 4.17 15.93
C ILE A 437 -15.93 3.42 17.02
N VAL A 438 -16.45 2.27 17.41
CA VAL A 438 -15.89 1.42 18.46
C VAL A 438 -15.50 0.07 17.86
N PHE A 439 -14.27 -0.34 18.12
CA PHE A 439 -13.71 -1.61 17.68
C PHE A 439 -13.46 -2.50 18.90
N ALA A 440 -13.80 -3.78 18.80
CA ALA A 440 -13.42 -4.77 19.79
C ALA A 440 -12.70 -5.93 19.09
N VAL A 441 -11.51 -6.23 19.59
CA VAL A 441 -10.63 -7.28 19.05
C VAL A 441 -10.19 -8.21 20.17
N THR A 442 -9.98 -9.47 19.84
CA THR A 442 -9.63 -10.56 20.77
C THR A 442 -8.57 -11.47 20.15
N ASN A 443 -7.60 -11.92 20.95
CA ASN A 443 -6.64 -12.95 20.55
C ASN A 443 -7.09 -14.37 20.92
N VAL A 444 -8.41 -14.53 21.14
CA VAL A 444 -9.03 -15.81 21.44
C VAL A 444 -9.79 -16.30 20.23
N GLY A 445 -9.27 -17.37 19.63
CA GLY A 445 -9.80 -17.99 18.43
C GLY A 445 -11.00 -18.91 18.69
N ARG A 446 -11.21 -19.85 17.77
CA ARG A 446 -12.38 -20.75 17.74
C ARG A 446 -12.52 -21.63 18.99
N GLU A 447 -11.42 -22.00 19.64
CA GLU A 447 -11.43 -23.06 20.67
C GLU A 447 -11.85 -22.60 22.07
N ASN A 448 -11.97 -21.29 22.34
CA ASN A 448 -12.22 -20.78 23.70
C ASN A 448 -13.20 -19.58 23.72
N PRO A 449 -14.48 -19.74 23.37
CA PRO A 449 -15.43 -18.63 23.33
C PRO A 449 -15.46 -17.88 24.67
N LEU A 450 -15.26 -16.57 24.62
CA LEU A 450 -15.20 -15.75 25.83
C LEU A 450 -16.60 -15.43 26.35
N PRO A 451 -16.78 -15.33 27.67
CA PRO A 451 -17.95 -14.69 28.21
C PRO A 451 -17.96 -13.21 27.78
N SER A 452 -19.17 -12.65 27.65
CA SER A 452 -19.38 -11.23 27.30
C SER A 452 -18.54 -10.30 28.19
N GLN A 453 -17.83 -9.35 27.58
CA GLN A 453 -17.00 -8.40 28.28
C GLN A 453 -17.81 -7.17 28.69
N ARG A 454 -17.55 -6.65 29.89
CA ARG A 454 -18.18 -5.42 30.39
C ARG A 454 -17.22 -4.27 30.18
N VAL A 455 -17.63 -3.29 29.38
CA VAL A 455 -16.87 -2.07 29.08
C VAL A 455 -17.52 -0.90 29.81
N LEU A 456 -16.73 -0.21 30.63
CA LEU A 456 -17.16 1.04 31.27
C LEU A 456 -16.84 2.19 30.31
N TRP A 457 -17.85 3.00 30.04
CA TRP A 457 -17.72 4.23 29.26
C TRP A 457 -17.56 5.38 30.26
N ASP A 458 -16.45 6.10 30.25
CA ASP A 458 -16.24 7.29 31.08
C ASP A 458 -16.52 8.56 30.26
N ASN A 459 -16.56 9.72 30.92
CA ASN A 459 -16.79 11.00 30.25
C ASN A 459 -15.63 11.44 29.33
N ALA A 460 -14.41 10.92 29.54
CA ALA A 460 -13.28 11.15 28.65
C ALA A 460 -13.32 10.23 27.42
N THR A 461 -14.17 9.21 27.43
CA THR A 461 -14.26 8.20 26.38
C THR A 461 -15.41 8.39 25.40
N SER A 462 -16.17 9.45 25.55
CA SER A 462 -17.21 9.87 24.63
C SER A 462 -17.12 11.38 24.46
N ASP A 463 -16.62 11.84 23.31
CA ASP A 463 -16.64 13.27 22.94
C ASP A 463 -18.09 13.79 22.80
N SER A 464 -19.07 12.87 22.79
CA SER A 464 -20.50 13.16 22.85
C SER A 464 -21.01 13.19 24.29
N PRO A 465 -21.62 14.29 24.76
CA PRO A 465 -22.30 14.34 26.05
C PRO A 465 -23.63 13.57 26.07
N VAL A 466 -24.03 12.94 24.96
CA VAL A 466 -25.33 12.27 24.80
C VAL A 466 -25.18 10.79 24.49
N ALA A 467 -26.09 9.98 25.04
CA ALA A 467 -26.16 8.55 24.77
C ALA A 467 -26.32 8.27 23.26
N MET A 468 -25.50 7.36 22.73
CA MET A 468 -25.51 6.94 21.33
C MET A 468 -25.89 5.47 21.20
N TRP A 469 -26.73 5.16 20.21
CA TRP A 469 -27.02 3.80 19.78
C TRP A 469 -26.00 3.35 18.74
N LEU A 470 -25.18 2.36 19.08
CA LEU A 470 -24.24 1.75 18.14
C LEU A 470 -24.65 0.32 17.79
N CYS A 471 -24.37 -0.09 16.56
CA CYS A 471 -24.65 -1.43 16.04
C CYS A 471 -23.41 -2.01 15.36
N ASN A 472 -23.18 -3.31 15.53
CA ASN A 472 -22.05 -4.02 14.93
C ASN A 472 -22.25 -4.19 13.43
N LEU A 473 -21.56 -3.39 12.62
CA LEU A 473 -21.66 -3.45 11.15
C LEU A 473 -21.07 -4.76 10.59
N LEU A 474 -20.13 -5.41 11.29
CA LEU A 474 -19.55 -6.68 10.84
C LEU A 474 -20.53 -7.85 10.97
N SER A 475 -21.53 -7.76 11.85
CA SER A 475 -22.58 -8.77 12.00
C SER A 475 -23.33 -9.03 10.69
N ILE A 476 -23.83 -10.26 10.55
CA ILE A 476 -24.76 -10.64 9.48
C ILE A 476 -26.09 -9.88 9.65
N GLU A 477 -26.51 -9.64 10.90
CA GLU A 477 -27.70 -8.87 11.23
C GLU A 477 -27.34 -7.70 12.17
N PRO A 478 -26.76 -6.60 11.63
CA PRO A 478 -26.25 -5.49 12.45
C PRO A 478 -27.26 -4.93 13.46
N ARG A 479 -28.55 -4.89 13.08
CA ARG A 479 -29.63 -4.36 13.93
C ARG A 479 -29.96 -5.23 15.14
N LYS A 480 -29.47 -6.48 15.20
CA LYS A 480 -29.64 -7.38 16.34
C LYS A 480 -28.44 -7.35 17.30
N ASP A 481 -27.31 -6.79 16.88
CA ASP A 481 -26.09 -6.66 17.67
C ASP A 481 -25.82 -5.16 17.92
N CYS A 482 -26.70 -4.54 18.71
CA CYS A 482 -26.64 -3.12 19.04
C CYS A 482 -26.60 -2.91 20.56
N GLY A 483 -26.06 -1.78 20.99
CA GLY A 483 -26.02 -1.36 22.39
C GLY A 483 -26.04 0.16 22.54
N ILE A 484 -26.47 0.62 23.72
CA ILE A 484 -26.39 2.03 24.11
C ILE A 484 -25.04 2.28 24.77
N ILE A 485 -24.38 3.35 24.34
CA ILE A 485 -23.17 3.87 24.97
C ILE A 485 -23.52 5.26 25.49
N ALA A 486 -23.36 5.46 26.79
CA ALA A 486 -23.47 6.78 27.39
C ALA A 486 -22.30 6.98 28.36
N PRO A 487 -21.81 8.21 28.52
CA PRO A 487 -20.80 8.51 29.53
C PRO A 487 -21.26 8.05 30.92
N GLY A 488 -20.41 7.33 31.65
CA GLY A 488 -20.69 6.71 32.94
C GLY A 488 -21.43 5.36 32.90
N ASN A 489 -21.92 4.90 31.74
CA ASN A 489 -22.63 3.62 31.64
C ASN A 489 -21.67 2.43 31.52
N LEU A 490 -22.09 1.30 32.09
CA LEU A 490 -21.43 0.01 31.88
C LEU A 490 -22.20 -0.76 30.80
N SER A 491 -21.62 -0.90 29.60
CA SER A 491 -22.24 -1.68 28.52
C SER A 491 -21.56 -3.02 28.37
N ARG A 492 -22.35 -4.05 28.04
CA ARG A 492 -21.85 -5.40 27.80
C ARG A 492 -21.65 -5.61 26.30
N LEU A 493 -20.43 -5.91 25.90
CA LEU A 493 -20.09 -6.30 24.53
C LEU A 493 -19.94 -7.83 24.47
N HIS A 494 -20.63 -8.45 23.52
CA HIS A 494 -20.59 -9.90 23.33
C HIS A 494 -19.48 -10.26 22.33
N ILE A 495 -18.30 -10.64 22.83
CA ILE A 495 -17.14 -10.96 22.01
C ILE A 495 -16.95 -12.48 22.03
N LEU A 496 -17.41 -13.18 20.98
CA LEU A 496 -17.43 -14.64 20.91
C LEU A 496 -16.28 -15.17 20.02
N GLY A 497 -15.11 -14.54 20.14
CA GLY A 497 -13.95 -14.80 19.28
C GLY A 497 -13.96 -13.98 17.98
N ASP A 498 -15.13 -13.48 17.55
CA ASP A 498 -15.25 -12.63 16.37
C ASP A 498 -14.91 -11.16 16.67
N PRO A 499 -14.27 -10.44 15.72
CA PRO A 499 -14.04 -9.01 15.87
C PRO A 499 -15.35 -8.23 15.71
N LYS A 500 -15.43 -7.09 16.38
CA LYS A 500 -16.61 -6.21 16.34
C LYS A 500 -16.25 -4.81 15.88
N MET A 501 -17.13 -4.21 15.06
CA MET A 501 -17.06 -2.81 14.66
C MET A 501 -18.43 -2.18 14.86
N TYR A 502 -18.61 -1.51 16.00
CA TYR A 502 -19.83 -0.82 16.37
C TYR A 502 -19.80 0.60 15.79
N VAL A 503 -20.84 0.93 15.01
CA VAL A 503 -21.00 2.21 14.31
C VAL A 503 -22.37 2.81 14.67
N PRO A 504 -22.53 4.15 14.59
CA PRO A 504 -23.85 4.78 14.69
C PRO A 504 -24.88 4.14 13.74
N THR A 505 -26.14 3.99 14.18
CA THR A 505 -27.18 3.28 13.41
C THR A 505 -27.44 3.89 12.02
N ALA A 506 -27.16 5.18 11.84
CA ALA A 506 -27.19 5.84 10.53
C ALA A 506 -26.28 5.14 9.50
N PHE A 507 -25.06 4.75 9.89
CA PHE A 507 -24.13 4.07 8.97
C PHE A 507 -24.62 2.68 8.55
N ILE A 508 -25.39 1.98 9.39
CA ILE A 508 -26.02 0.71 9.00
C ILE A 508 -26.97 0.92 7.81
N LYS A 509 -27.86 1.92 7.91
CA LYS A 509 -28.82 2.25 6.86
C LYS A 509 -28.11 2.68 5.57
N GLU A 510 -27.05 3.47 5.70
CA GLU A 510 -26.25 3.93 4.57
C GLU A 510 -25.51 2.77 3.87
N PHE A 511 -24.89 1.86 4.63
CA PHE A 511 -24.20 0.70 4.07
C PHE A 511 -25.18 -0.23 3.35
N GLU A 512 -26.32 -0.54 3.97
CA GLU A 512 -27.38 -1.34 3.34
C GLU A 512 -27.87 -0.71 2.02
N ALA A 513 -27.97 0.63 1.96
CA ALA A 513 -28.34 1.34 0.74
C ALA A 513 -27.23 1.30 -0.32
N HIS A 514 -25.97 1.42 0.10
CA HIS A 514 -24.79 1.30 -0.76
C HIS A 514 -24.71 -0.10 -1.38
N ASP A 515 -24.84 -1.15 -0.59
CA ASP A 515 -24.76 -2.54 -1.05
C ASP A 515 -25.88 -2.88 -2.05
N ARG A 516 -27.12 -2.41 -1.79
CA ARG A 516 -28.23 -2.52 -2.75
C ARG A 516 -27.95 -1.82 -4.08
N ARG A 517 -27.27 -0.66 -4.08
CA ARG A 517 -26.91 0.05 -5.31
C ARG A 517 -25.85 -0.72 -6.10
N LEU A 518 -24.83 -1.26 -5.44
CA LEU A 518 -23.80 -2.09 -6.07
C LEU A 518 -24.41 -3.35 -6.68
N TYR A 519 -25.31 -4.02 -5.96
CA TYR A 519 -26.03 -5.18 -6.48
C TYR A 519 -26.82 -4.85 -7.76
N LYS A 520 -27.60 -3.75 -7.74
CA LYS A 520 -28.36 -3.30 -8.93
C LYS A 520 -27.46 -2.90 -10.10
N ARG A 521 -26.28 -2.30 -9.84
CA ARG A 521 -25.30 -1.96 -10.87
C ARG A 521 -24.78 -3.22 -11.57
N ARG A 522 -24.35 -4.23 -10.79
CA ARG A 522 -23.89 -5.52 -11.33
C ARG A 522 -24.96 -6.20 -12.19
N GLN A 523 -26.20 -6.24 -11.71
CA GLN A 523 -27.31 -6.82 -12.49
C GLN A 523 -27.55 -6.09 -13.82
N ARG A 524 -27.37 -4.77 -13.87
CA ARG A 524 -27.49 -4.00 -15.12
C ARG A 524 -26.31 -4.25 -16.06
N GLU A 525 -25.10 -4.37 -15.53
CA GLU A 525 -23.90 -4.68 -16.31
C GLU A 525 -24.01 -6.09 -16.90
N GLU A 526 -24.42 -7.09 -16.10
CA GLU A 526 -24.72 -8.46 -16.56
C GLU A 526 -25.81 -8.47 -17.64
N ALA A 527 -26.92 -7.76 -17.43
CA ALA A 527 -28.01 -7.67 -18.41
C ALA A 527 -27.56 -7.02 -19.73
N ARG A 528 -26.75 -5.95 -19.65
CA ARG A 528 -26.19 -5.28 -20.84
C ARG A 528 -25.25 -6.20 -21.63
N MET A 529 -24.50 -7.06 -20.96
CA MET A 529 -23.66 -8.07 -21.61
C MET A 529 -24.48 -9.18 -22.29
N THR A 530 -25.71 -9.43 -21.84
CA THR A 530 -26.60 -10.42 -22.47
C THR A 530 -27.46 -9.86 -23.61
N GLU A 531 -27.73 -8.55 -23.64
CA GLU A 531 -28.65 -7.92 -24.61
C GLU A 531 -27.97 -7.32 -25.85
N ASP A 532 -26.67 -7.03 -25.81
CA ASP A 532 -25.95 -6.41 -26.93
C ASP A 532 -24.86 -7.34 -27.49
N PRO A 533 -25.07 -8.01 -28.64
CA PRO A 533 -24.06 -8.85 -29.28
C PRO A 533 -22.86 -8.05 -29.84
N SER A 534 -22.91 -6.72 -29.83
CA SER A 534 -21.77 -5.84 -30.15
C SER A 534 -20.95 -5.43 -28.92
N VAL A 535 -21.44 -5.72 -27.70
CA VAL A 535 -20.65 -5.63 -26.46
C VAL A 535 -19.92 -6.97 -26.31
N LEU A 536 -18.74 -7.06 -26.91
CA LEU A 536 -17.85 -8.20 -26.73
C LEU A 536 -17.53 -8.38 -25.24
N PRO A 537 -17.53 -9.62 -24.70
CA PRO A 537 -17.06 -9.86 -23.35
C PRO A 537 -15.61 -9.38 -23.24
N PHE A 538 -15.23 -8.82 -22.08
CA PHE A 538 -13.87 -8.30 -21.83
C PHE A 538 -12.77 -9.34 -22.13
N THR A 539 -13.12 -10.63 -22.17
CA THR A 539 -12.26 -11.77 -22.51
C THR A 539 -12.01 -11.98 -24.02
N ARG A 540 -12.65 -11.21 -24.93
CA ARG A 540 -12.49 -11.34 -26.40
C ARG A 540 -11.85 -10.13 -27.10
N TRP A 541 -11.23 -9.19 -26.36
CA TRP A 541 -10.50 -8.08 -26.97
C TRP A 541 -9.35 -8.53 -27.89
N GLN A 542 -8.82 -9.75 -27.71
CA GLN A 542 -7.84 -10.36 -28.60
C GLN A 542 -8.42 -10.75 -29.98
N GLU A 543 -9.74 -10.80 -30.14
CA GLU A 543 -10.44 -11.12 -31.41
C GLU A 543 -10.87 -9.86 -32.18
N MET A 544 -10.67 -8.65 -31.65
CA MET A 544 -10.97 -7.44 -32.38
C MET A 544 -10.01 -7.29 -33.57
N PRO A 545 -10.52 -7.04 -34.80
CA PRO A 545 -9.64 -6.59 -35.87
C PRO A 545 -8.95 -5.32 -35.38
N GLN A 546 -7.61 -5.33 -35.40
CA GLN A 546 -6.79 -4.15 -35.16
C GLN A 546 -7.44 -2.98 -35.91
N PRO A 547 -7.62 -1.80 -35.28
CA PRO A 547 -8.14 -0.65 -36.00
C PRO A 547 -7.29 -0.50 -37.28
N PRO A 548 -7.91 -0.33 -38.47
CA PRO A 548 -7.14 -0.18 -39.68
C PRO A 548 -6.13 0.92 -39.39
N ALA A 549 -4.84 0.59 -39.54
CA ALA A 549 -3.75 1.50 -39.29
C ALA A 549 -4.19 2.86 -39.82
N LEU A 550 -4.37 3.82 -38.92
CA LEU A 550 -4.77 5.16 -39.28
C LEU A 550 -3.69 5.61 -40.26
N GLN A 551 -3.98 5.50 -41.56
CA GLN A 551 -3.30 6.26 -42.58
C GLN A 551 -3.65 7.68 -42.21
N ILE A 552 -2.81 8.27 -41.38
CA ILE A 552 -2.77 9.70 -41.15
C ILE A 552 -2.54 10.25 -42.55
N GLN A 553 -3.63 10.66 -43.22
CA GLN A 553 -3.56 11.54 -44.36
C GLN A 553 -2.77 12.75 -43.87
N ALA A 554 -1.55 12.86 -44.37
CA ALA A 554 -0.64 13.93 -44.04
C ALA A 554 -1.38 15.26 -44.20
N LEU A 555 -1.56 15.97 -43.08
CA LEU A 555 -1.89 17.38 -43.13
C LEU A 555 -0.84 18.09 -44.01
N PRO A 556 -1.22 19.11 -44.80
CA PRO A 556 -0.32 19.76 -45.75
C PRO A 556 0.97 20.18 -45.06
N ARG A 557 2.10 19.72 -45.60
CA ARG A 557 3.46 19.99 -45.11
C ARG A 557 3.64 21.49 -44.87
N ILE A 558 3.67 21.88 -43.60
CA ILE A 558 4.37 23.09 -43.19
C ILE A 558 5.86 22.82 -43.43
N GLN A 559 6.54 23.73 -44.13
CA GLN A 559 7.94 23.60 -44.51
C GLN A 559 8.82 23.17 -43.33
N ARG A 560 9.58 22.10 -43.55
CA ARG A 560 10.63 21.59 -42.66
C ARG A 560 11.58 22.72 -42.28
N ALA A 561 11.57 23.12 -41.01
CA ALA A 561 12.80 23.63 -40.40
C ALA A 561 13.74 22.42 -40.26
N TRP A 562 14.97 22.60 -40.71
CA TRP A 562 16.02 21.60 -40.76
C TRP A 562 16.22 20.93 -39.40
N LEU A 563 16.22 19.59 -39.38
CA LEU A 563 16.83 18.81 -38.30
C LEU A 563 18.35 19.08 -38.34
N PRO A 564 18.99 19.57 -37.27
CA PRO A 564 20.41 19.34 -37.09
C PRO A 564 20.59 17.83 -36.86
N GLY A 565 21.55 17.24 -37.58
CA GLY A 565 21.76 15.80 -37.67
C GLY A 565 22.06 15.11 -36.34
N GLU A 566 22.04 13.79 -36.41
CA GLU A 566 22.49 12.83 -35.40
C GLU A 566 23.62 13.38 -34.54
N VAL A 567 23.33 13.64 -33.26
CA VAL A 567 24.35 13.93 -32.26
C VAL A 567 24.93 12.59 -31.85
N ILE A 568 26.06 12.23 -32.45
CA ILE A 568 27.00 11.28 -31.86
C ILE A 568 27.54 11.97 -30.60
N LEU A 569 27.13 11.51 -29.42
CA LEU A 569 27.69 11.97 -28.15
C LEU A 569 29.11 11.41 -28.05
N ASN A 570 30.10 12.30 -28.17
CA ASN A 570 31.51 11.99 -27.93
C ASN A 570 31.78 12.10 -26.42
N ASP A 571 32.46 11.10 -25.87
CA ASP A 571 32.89 10.98 -24.47
C ASP A 571 34.04 11.97 -24.12
N ASP A 572 33.78 13.28 -24.12
CA ASP A 572 34.76 14.29 -23.67
C ASP A 572 34.27 15.01 -22.39
N PRO A 573 34.97 14.87 -21.24
CA PRO A 573 34.55 15.39 -19.93
C PRO A 573 34.69 16.92 -19.74
N HIS A 574 34.92 17.72 -20.79
CA HIS A 574 35.20 19.16 -20.66
C HIS A 574 34.28 20.13 -21.44
N ALA A 575 33.13 19.71 -21.96
CA ALA A 575 32.23 20.60 -22.71
C ALA A 575 31.32 21.49 -21.82
N ILE A 576 31.37 22.81 -22.04
CA ILE A 576 30.56 23.83 -21.34
C ILE A 576 29.18 23.98 -22.02
N TRP A 577 28.10 23.91 -21.24
CA TRP A 577 26.70 23.95 -21.72
C TRP A 577 26.13 25.39 -21.84
N HIS A 578 25.39 25.67 -22.92
CA HIS A 578 24.56 26.87 -23.08
C HIS A 578 23.05 26.55 -22.92
N PRO A 579 22.23 27.49 -22.41
CA PRO A 579 20.83 27.22 -22.05
C PRO A 579 19.88 27.09 -23.27
N PHE A 580 18.93 26.16 -23.17
CA PHE A 580 17.91 25.83 -24.18
C PHE A 580 16.87 26.97 -24.41
N PRO A 581 16.27 27.08 -25.61
CA PRO A 581 15.27 28.11 -25.92
C PRO A 581 13.85 27.75 -25.41
N LYS A 582 13.11 28.78 -24.98
CA LYS A 582 11.70 28.69 -24.52
C LYS A 582 10.74 28.30 -25.64
N LEU A 583 9.75 27.44 -25.33
CA LEU A 583 8.65 27.02 -26.22
C LEU A 583 7.53 28.08 -26.35
N PRO A 584 6.66 28.01 -27.40
CA PRO A 584 5.70 29.07 -27.76
C PRO A 584 4.43 29.14 -26.87
N PRO A 585 3.71 30.28 -26.85
CA PRO A 585 2.83 30.67 -25.73
C PRO A 585 1.32 30.43 -25.94
N HIS A 586 0.88 29.23 -26.35
CA HIS A 586 -0.57 28.96 -26.51
C HIS A 586 -1.08 27.62 -25.93
N LEU A 587 -0.36 27.03 -24.97
CA LEU A 587 -0.81 25.86 -24.18
C LEU A 587 -1.05 26.19 -22.69
N ASP A 588 -1.27 27.46 -22.36
CA ASP A 588 -1.30 27.94 -20.98
C ASP A 588 -2.73 27.90 -20.39
N ARG A 589 -3.19 26.71 -19.98
CA ARG A 589 -4.36 26.55 -19.09
C ARG A 589 -4.23 25.38 -18.11
N TRP A 590 -3.05 25.12 -17.55
CA TRP A 590 -2.91 24.40 -16.27
C TRP A 590 -1.55 24.78 -15.67
N GLY A 591 -1.54 25.83 -14.85
CA GLY A 591 -0.36 26.26 -14.10
C GLY A 591 -0.70 26.33 -12.60
N PRO A 592 0.16 25.81 -11.69
CA PRO A 592 0.07 26.09 -10.27
C PRO A 592 0.33 27.59 -9.98
N PRO A 593 -0.07 28.12 -8.81
CA PRO A 593 0.05 29.54 -8.51
C PRO A 593 1.51 30.01 -8.58
N VAL A 594 1.77 30.93 -9.50
CA VAL A 594 3.03 31.64 -9.70
C VAL A 594 3.27 32.58 -8.53
N GLY A 595 4.42 32.47 -7.88
CA GLY A 595 4.88 33.50 -6.94
C GLY A 595 5.69 32.99 -5.75
N GLN A 596 6.78 32.25 -5.97
CA GLN A 596 7.92 32.24 -5.04
C GLN A 596 9.23 32.25 -5.84
N PRO A 597 10.24 33.02 -5.40
CA PRO A 597 11.51 33.10 -6.11
C PRO A 597 12.21 31.75 -6.10
N VAL A 598 12.64 31.30 -7.29
CA VAL A 598 13.48 30.12 -7.49
C VAL A 598 14.81 30.36 -6.76
N PRO A 599 15.18 29.56 -5.73
CA PRO A 599 16.54 29.60 -5.21
C PRO A 599 17.47 29.10 -6.32
N HIS A 600 18.61 29.78 -6.45
CA HIS A 600 19.65 29.51 -7.43
C HIS A 600 19.92 28.01 -7.62
N VAL A 601 20.19 27.63 -8.88
CA VAL A 601 20.81 26.37 -9.27
C VAL A 601 21.97 26.09 -8.30
N VAL A 602 21.77 25.13 -7.40
CA VAL A 602 22.83 24.65 -6.52
C VAL A 602 23.74 23.83 -7.41
N SER A 603 24.88 24.42 -7.78
CA SER A 603 26.05 23.61 -8.07
C SER A 603 26.31 22.81 -6.80
N ALA A 604 26.05 21.50 -6.82
CA ALA A 604 26.42 20.63 -5.72
C ALA A 604 27.93 20.84 -5.47
N SER A 605 28.26 21.52 -4.38
CA SER A 605 29.63 21.58 -3.89
C SER A 605 30.02 20.16 -3.51
N LEU A 606 31.29 19.83 -3.72
CA LEU A 606 31.92 18.56 -3.34
C LEU A 606 31.81 18.18 -1.84
N ASP A 607 31.05 18.94 -1.04
CA ASP A 607 30.95 18.81 0.41
C ASP A 607 29.70 18.02 0.88
N ASP A 608 28.80 17.57 0.00
CA ASP A 608 27.55 16.85 0.36
C ASP A 608 27.56 15.33 0.07
N ALA A 609 28.73 14.71 -0.11
CA ALA A 609 28.85 13.28 -0.37
C ALA A 609 28.96 12.45 0.92
N CYS A 610 28.50 11.19 0.87
CA CYS A 610 28.50 10.14 1.89
C CYS A 610 29.88 9.75 2.50
N PHE A 611 30.82 10.67 2.62
CA PHE A 611 32.10 10.51 3.30
C PHE A 611 32.01 10.95 4.76
N TYR A 612 31.55 10.06 5.63
CA TYR A 612 32.00 10.06 7.02
C TYR A 612 32.83 8.79 7.26
N LEU A 613 34.11 8.88 6.88
CA LEU A 613 35.15 8.01 7.44
C LEU A 613 35.51 8.59 8.82
N GLY A 614 35.44 7.74 9.84
CA GLY A 614 35.57 8.14 11.23
C GLY A 614 36.91 8.78 11.61
N ALA A 615 36.81 9.71 12.55
CA ALA A 615 37.67 9.84 13.72
C ALA A 615 36.80 10.32 14.89
#